data_AF-A0A2K9NR69-F1
#
_entry.id   AF-A0A2K9NR69-F1
#
_cell.length_a   1.000
_cell.length_b   1.000
_cell.length_c   1.000
_cell.angle_alpha   90.00
_cell.angle_beta   90.00
_cell.angle_gamma   90.00
#
_symmetry.space_group_name_H-M   'P 1'
#
loop_
_entity.id
_entity.type
_entity.pdbx_description
1 polymer ?
#
loop_
_entity_poly.entity_id
_entity_poly.type
_entity_poly.pdbx_seq_one_letter_code
_entity_poly.pdbx_strand_id
1 'polypeptide(L)'
;MNQKYQELYRDTIEKLRQGHRPQIKLTPELLADLKGEWEKILAEGTDKALQSETLKKILCILDNSQNTTAEFNELFIKTLKNIKDHELIVYALSASQKHVVAESLKTGTMISFEYFEVLKNLIKDKNPEVKEWALRTIESLGPMSLRLKNEVLAAKPGLMKLFDKHQKASSQIIEYLENEWKRMKL
;
A
#
# COMPACT_ATOMS: atom_id res chain seq x y z
N MET A 1 19.96 9.15 -1.92
CA MET A 1 19.66 8.51 -0.63
C MET A 1 20.88 8.49 0.29
N ASN A 2 20.74 9.15 1.44
CA ASN A 2 21.73 9.25 2.51
C ASN A 2 22.18 7.86 3.01
N GLN A 3 23.47 7.70 3.35
CA GLN A 3 24.08 6.47 3.88
C GLN A 3 23.31 5.92 5.09
N LYS A 4 22.86 6.81 5.99
CA LYS A 4 22.08 6.46 7.18
C LYS A 4 20.80 5.66 6.84
N TYR A 5 20.18 5.91 5.69
CA TYR A 5 18.95 5.22 5.27
C TYR A 5 19.24 3.88 4.63
N GLN A 6 20.39 3.74 3.97
CA GLN A 6 20.83 2.44 3.47
C GLN A 6 21.09 1.50 4.64
N GLU A 7 21.67 2.01 5.73
CA GLU A 7 21.89 1.26 6.97
C GLU A 7 20.57 0.91 7.64
N LEU A 8 19.66 1.88 7.81
CA LEU A 8 18.33 1.62 8.37
C LEU A 8 17.54 0.57 7.59
N TYR A 9 17.56 0.65 6.25
CA TYR A 9 16.95 -0.35 5.39
C TYR A 9 17.60 -1.73 5.56
N ARG A 10 18.94 -1.82 5.54
CA ARG A 10 19.67 -3.08 5.71
C ARG A 10 19.34 -3.73 7.05
N ASP A 11 19.34 -2.95 8.13
CA ASP A 11 19.00 -3.42 9.48
C ASP A 11 17.55 -3.90 9.57
N THR A 12 16.65 -3.27 8.81
CA THR A 12 15.24 -3.68 8.69
C THR A 12 15.13 -5.05 8.01
N ILE A 13 15.81 -5.24 6.88
CA ILE A 13 15.82 -6.51 6.16
C ILE A 13 16.45 -7.63 7.01
N GLU A 14 17.53 -7.34 7.73
CA GLU A 14 18.17 -8.34 8.59
C GLU A 14 17.24 -8.80 9.72
N LYS A 15 16.53 -7.87 10.37
CA LYS A 15 15.52 -8.23 11.38
C LYS A 15 14.41 -9.10 10.81
N LEU A 16 13.89 -8.73 9.62
CA LEU A 16 12.84 -9.51 8.95
C LEU A 16 13.30 -10.93 8.63
N ARG A 17 14.54 -11.11 8.16
CA ARG A 17 15.12 -12.44 7.88
C ARG A 17 15.22 -13.31 9.13
N GLN A 18 15.44 -12.69 10.28
CA GLN A 18 15.47 -13.36 11.58
C GLN A 18 14.07 -13.60 12.18
N GLY A 19 12.99 -13.26 11.45
CA GLY A 19 11.62 -13.36 11.94
C GLY A 19 11.23 -12.27 12.96
N HIS A 20 12.08 -11.26 13.14
CA HIS A 20 11.78 -10.13 14.01
C HIS A 20 11.02 -9.05 13.24
N ARG A 21 9.96 -8.51 13.87
CA ARG A 21 9.26 -7.34 13.33
C ARG A 21 10.09 -6.08 13.60
N PRO A 22 10.56 -5.36 12.57
CA PRO A 22 11.27 -4.11 12.78
C PRO A 22 10.34 -3.07 13.42
N GLN A 23 10.96 -2.17 14.18
CA GLN A 23 10.28 -1.21 15.03
C GLN A 23 10.87 0.17 14.74
N ILE A 24 10.70 0.66 13.51
CA ILE A 24 11.33 1.90 13.07
C ILE A 24 10.55 3.10 13.58
N LYS A 25 11.18 3.97 14.36
CA LYS A 25 10.56 5.23 14.79
C LYS A 25 10.82 6.32 13.76
N LEU A 26 9.76 6.85 13.14
CA LEU A 26 9.85 7.95 12.18
C LEU A 26 9.95 9.27 12.94
N THR A 27 11.17 9.80 13.06
CA THR A 27 11.42 11.14 13.62
C THR A 27 11.10 12.22 12.58
N PRO A 28 10.84 13.48 12.98
CA PRO A 28 10.58 14.58 12.04
C PRO A 28 11.67 14.74 10.97
N GLU A 29 12.94 14.57 11.35
CA GLU A 29 14.06 14.66 10.41
C GLU A 29 14.03 13.51 9.40
N LEU A 30 13.74 12.29 9.85
CA LEU A 30 13.61 11.14 8.96
C LEU A 30 12.42 11.29 8.01
N LEU A 31 11.31 11.84 8.48
CA LEU A 31 10.12 12.11 7.67
C LEU A 31 10.43 13.11 6.55
N ALA A 32 11.03 14.25 6.90
CA ALA A 32 11.40 15.29 5.94
C ALA A 32 12.36 14.74 4.86
N ASP A 33 13.35 13.96 5.26
CA ASP A 33 14.34 13.40 4.34
C ASP A 33 13.77 12.33 3.42
N LEU A 34 12.97 11.39 3.95
CA LEU A 34 12.30 10.37 3.13
C LEU A 34 11.32 11.03 2.14
N LYS A 35 10.61 12.07 2.57
CA LYS A 35 9.68 12.83 1.74
C LYS A 35 10.40 13.54 0.61
N GLY A 36 11.49 14.26 0.91
CA GLY A 36 12.27 14.97 -0.10
C GLY A 36 12.89 14.04 -1.15
N GLU A 37 13.42 12.88 -0.73
CA GLU A 37 13.95 11.87 -1.67
C GLU A 37 12.85 11.27 -2.54
N TRP A 38 11.67 10.99 -1.99
CA TRP A 38 10.53 10.49 -2.76
C TRP A 38 10.02 11.54 -3.76
N GLU A 39 9.87 12.79 -3.35
CA GLU A 39 9.48 13.90 -4.24
C GLU A 39 10.46 14.05 -5.41
N LYS A 40 11.76 13.98 -5.13
CA LYS A 40 12.81 13.99 -6.17
C LYS A 40 12.66 12.84 -7.15
N ILE A 41 12.42 11.62 -6.66
CA ILE A 41 12.20 10.45 -7.52
C ILE A 41 10.99 10.66 -8.42
N LEU A 42 9.87 11.16 -7.89
CA LEU A 42 8.68 11.41 -8.72
C LEU A 42 8.91 12.51 -9.76
N ALA A 43 9.69 13.54 -9.44
CA ALA A 43 10.02 14.61 -10.39
C ALA A 43 10.95 14.14 -11.52
N GLU A 44 11.88 13.22 -11.23
CA GLU A 44 12.83 12.69 -12.22
C GLU A 44 12.30 11.48 -13.01
N GLY A 45 11.14 10.94 -12.63
CA GLY A 45 10.57 9.70 -13.16
C GLY A 45 11.01 8.45 -12.38
N THR A 46 10.32 7.34 -12.57
CA THR A 46 10.63 6.04 -11.89
C THR A 46 11.21 5.00 -12.85
N ASP A 47 11.44 5.35 -14.11
CA ASP A 47 11.88 4.44 -15.16
C ASP A 47 13.33 3.96 -14.99
N LYS A 48 14.12 4.66 -14.16
CA LYS A 48 15.50 4.25 -13.86
C LYS A 48 15.51 3.26 -12.70
N ALA A 49 16.22 2.14 -12.88
CA ALA A 49 16.38 1.10 -11.86
C ALA A 49 16.81 1.66 -10.49
N LEU A 50 17.73 2.63 -10.46
CA LEU A 50 18.19 3.24 -9.21
C LEU A 50 17.09 4.00 -8.46
N GLN A 51 16.21 4.70 -9.19
CA GLN A 51 15.10 5.45 -8.61
C GLN A 51 14.02 4.50 -8.07
N SER A 52 13.68 3.45 -8.82
CA SER A 52 12.78 2.39 -8.38
C SER A 52 13.31 1.71 -7.09
N GLU A 53 14.58 1.32 -7.06
CA GLU A 53 15.20 0.71 -5.89
C GLU A 53 15.26 1.64 -4.68
N THR A 54 15.51 2.93 -4.90
CA THR A 54 15.49 3.92 -3.81
C THR A 54 14.08 4.04 -3.23
N LEU A 55 13.06 4.10 -4.09
CA LEU A 55 11.68 4.20 -3.64
C LEU A 55 11.22 2.92 -2.90
N LYS A 56 11.60 1.73 -3.37
CA LYS A 56 11.34 0.47 -2.63
C LYS A 56 11.88 0.52 -1.21
N LYS A 57 13.09 1.06 -1.01
CA LYS A 57 13.70 1.20 0.33
C LYS A 57 12.91 2.14 1.21
N ILE A 58 12.48 3.28 0.68
CA ILE A 58 11.62 4.25 1.40
C ILE A 58 10.32 3.55 1.82
N LEU A 59 9.64 2.88 0.90
CA LEU A 59 8.37 2.19 1.15
C LEU A 59 8.54 1.06 2.18
N CYS A 60 9.63 0.30 2.13
CA CYS A 60 9.94 -0.74 3.11
C CYS A 60 10.14 -0.17 4.52
N ILE A 61 10.84 0.97 4.65
CA ILE A 61 11.01 1.67 5.93
C ILE A 61 9.64 2.11 6.49
N LEU A 62 8.79 2.70 5.64
CA LEU A 62 7.45 3.14 6.04
C LEU A 62 6.57 1.95 6.47
N ASP A 63 6.55 0.87 5.69
CA ASP A 63 5.81 -0.35 5.99
C ASP A 63 6.22 -1.00 7.32
N ASN A 64 7.45 -0.75 7.79
CA ASN A 64 8.01 -1.28 9.03
C ASN A 64 8.18 -0.24 10.15
N SER A 65 7.52 0.92 10.02
CA SER A 65 7.45 1.94 11.05
C SER A 65 6.57 1.59 12.26
N GLN A 66 6.85 2.17 13.42
CA GLN A 66 5.99 2.07 14.61
C GLN A 66 4.84 3.06 14.57
N ASN A 67 5.14 4.28 14.14
CA ASN A 67 4.19 5.38 14.08
C ASN A 67 3.66 5.59 12.67
N THR A 68 2.40 5.98 12.62
CA THR A 68 1.68 6.40 11.42
C THR A 68 1.91 7.89 11.17
N THR A 69 1.70 8.35 9.92
CA THR A 69 1.80 9.77 9.53
C THR A 69 1.04 10.01 8.22
N ALA A 70 0.34 11.14 8.11
CA ALA A 70 -0.38 11.55 6.91
C ALA A 70 0.49 12.34 5.90
N GLU A 71 1.75 12.65 6.24
CA GLU A 71 2.62 13.52 5.44
C GLU A 71 2.93 12.99 4.03
N PHE A 72 2.74 11.69 3.82
CA PHE A 72 2.99 11.00 2.55
C PHE A 72 1.73 10.77 1.72
N ASN A 73 0.55 11.18 2.16
CA ASN A 73 -0.71 10.83 1.49
C ASN A 73 -0.73 11.22 0.01
N GLU A 74 -0.30 12.45 -0.32
CA GLU A 74 -0.19 12.88 -1.72
C GLU A 74 0.83 12.08 -2.52
N LEU A 75 1.96 11.71 -1.89
CA LEU A 75 3.01 10.94 -2.53
C LEU A 75 2.54 9.52 -2.86
N PHE A 76 1.79 8.88 -1.96
CA PHE A 76 1.14 7.60 -2.25
C PHE A 76 0.21 7.70 -3.45
N ILE A 77 -0.67 8.72 -3.49
CA ILE A 77 -1.61 8.91 -4.59
C ILE A 77 -0.86 9.13 -5.91
N LYS A 78 0.12 10.04 -5.94
CA LYS A 78 0.93 10.33 -7.14
C LYS A 78 1.69 9.09 -7.61
N THR A 79 2.27 8.33 -6.68
CA THR A 79 3.00 7.09 -6.95
C THR A 79 2.09 6.04 -7.58
N LEU A 80 0.97 5.73 -6.93
CA LEU A 80 0.05 4.67 -7.37
C LEU A 80 -0.69 5.02 -8.67
N LYS A 81 -0.84 6.32 -9.01
CA LYS A 81 -1.41 6.76 -10.31
C LYS A 81 -0.43 6.56 -11.47
N ASN A 82 0.86 6.79 -11.23
CA ASN A 82 1.83 6.97 -12.32
C ASN A 82 2.72 5.75 -12.55
N ILE A 83 2.99 4.96 -11.52
CA ILE A 83 3.91 3.82 -11.62
C ILE A 83 3.25 2.64 -12.33
N LYS A 84 4.04 1.91 -13.13
CA LYS A 84 3.63 0.70 -13.86
C LYS A 84 4.34 -0.57 -13.35
N ASP A 85 5.39 -0.41 -12.56
CA ASP A 85 6.10 -1.52 -11.95
C ASP A 85 5.22 -2.19 -10.88
N HIS A 86 4.83 -3.43 -11.12
CA HIS A 86 3.89 -4.16 -10.26
C HIS A 86 4.44 -4.37 -8.84
N GLU A 87 5.73 -4.67 -8.70
CA GLU A 87 6.36 -4.88 -7.39
C GLU A 87 6.31 -3.58 -6.58
N LEU A 88 6.64 -2.46 -7.19
CA LEU A 88 6.64 -1.15 -6.55
C LEU A 88 5.22 -0.68 -6.19
N ILE A 89 4.22 -1.01 -7.01
CA ILE A 89 2.81 -0.81 -6.66
C ILE A 89 2.45 -1.60 -5.40
N VAL A 90 2.89 -2.86 -5.29
CA VAL A 90 2.66 -3.70 -4.10
C VAL A 90 3.30 -3.10 -2.85
N TYR A 91 4.56 -2.68 -2.92
CA TYR A 91 5.22 -1.97 -1.81
C TYR A 91 4.47 -0.71 -1.40
N ALA A 92 3.99 0.07 -2.38
CA ALA A 92 3.24 1.29 -2.11
C ALA A 92 1.88 1.01 -1.47
N LEU A 93 1.17 -0.03 -1.92
CA LEU A 93 -0.09 -0.48 -1.31
C LEU A 93 0.12 -0.92 0.13
N SER A 94 1.12 -1.76 0.41
CA SER A 94 1.44 -2.22 1.77
C SER A 94 1.70 -1.05 2.73
N ALA A 95 2.65 -0.18 2.37
CA ALA A 95 2.98 0.97 3.21
C ALA A 95 1.79 1.94 3.39
N SER A 96 0.94 2.09 2.36
CA SER A 96 -0.24 2.97 2.42
C SER A 96 -1.32 2.49 3.38
N GLN A 97 -1.44 1.19 3.64
CA GLN A 97 -2.37 0.67 4.66
C GLN A 97 -2.08 1.27 6.04
N LYS A 98 -0.79 1.44 6.37
CA LYS A 98 -0.39 2.07 7.62
C LYS A 98 -0.53 3.59 7.59
N HIS A 99 0.03 4.23 6.56
CA HIS A 99 0.20 5.68 6.58
C HIS A 99 -1.01 6.46 6.06
N VAL A 100 -1.83 5.86 5.19
CA VAL A 100 -3.07 6.47 4.71
C VAL A 100 -4.24 5.96 5.54
N VAL A 101 -4.45 4.63 5.57
CA VAL A 101 -5.66 4.05 6.14
C VAL A 101 -5.64 4.05 7.67
N ALA A 102 -4.64 3.44 8.29
CA ALA A 102 -4.58 3.37 9.75
C ALA A 102 -4.41 4.75 10.40
N GLU A 103 -3.65 5.66 9.78
CA GLU A 103 -3.55 7.05 10.24
C GLU A 103 -4.91 7.77 10.19
N SER A 104 -5.64 7.64 9.08
CA SER A 104 -6.98 8.23 8.94
C SER A 104 -7.94 7.71 10.00
N LEU A 105 -7.99 6.39 10.20
CA LEU A 105 -8.82 5.75 11.22
C LEU A 105 -8.44 6.21 12.64
N LYS A 106 -7.14 6.34 12.91
CA LYS A 106 -6.62 6.79 14.21
C LYS A 106 -6.93 8.26 14.51
N THR A 107 -6.85 9.13 13.49
CA THR A 107 -6.99 10.59 13.65
C THR A 107 -8.39 11.11 13.36
N GLY A 108 -9.27 10.28 12.78
CA GLY A 108 -10.58 10.71 12.30
C GLY A 108 -10.53 11.60 11.06
N THR A 109 -9.36 11.71 10.42
CA THR A 109 -9.21 12.48 9.17
C THR A 109 -9.81 11.71 8.01
N MET A 110 -10.42 12.40 7.05
CA MET A 110 -11.01 11.71 5.90
C MET A 110 -9.95 11.26 4.89
N ILE A 111 -10.06 10.02 4.42
CA ILE A 111 -9.32 9.54 3.25
C ILE A 111 -9.83 10.29 2.01
N SER A 112 -8.92 10.82 1.20
CA SER A 112 -9.27 11.58 0.00
C SER A 112 -10.01 10.71 -1.02
N PHE A 113 -10.95 11.32 -1.74
CA PHE A 113 -11.68 10.64 -2.82
C PHE A 113 -10.71 10.09 -3.88
N GLU A 114 -9.64 10.81 -4.19
CA GLU A 114 -8.63 10.37 -5.14
C GLU A 114 -7.97 9.04 -4.77
N TYR A 115 -7.78 8.77 -3.47
CA TYR A 115 -7.22 7.50 -3.04
C TYR A 115 -8.18 6.34 -3.29
N PHE A 116 -9.50 6.54 -3.11
CA PHE A 116 -10.51 5.54 -3.49
C PHE A 116 -10.50 5.28 -5.01
N GLU A 117 -10.37 6.31 -5.84
CA GLU A 117 -10.27 6.15 -7.30
C GLU A 117 -8.99 5.40 -7.72
N VAL A 118 -7.89 5.62 -7.02
CA VAL A 118 -6.66 4.81 -7.20
C VAL A 118 -6.93 3.34 -6.91
N LEU A 119 -7.50 3.01 -5.75
CA LEU A 119 -7.80 1.62 -5.38
C LEU A 119 -8.78 0.97 -6.37
N LYS A 120 -9.82 1.70 -6.78
CA LYS A 120 -10.79 1.29 -7.80
C LYS A 120 -10.15 0.91 -9.13
N ASN A 121 -9.10 1.62 -9.53
CA ASN A 121 -8.37 1.31 -10.75
C ASN A 121 -7.43 0.11 -10.57
N LEU A 122 -6.74 0.02 -9.43
CA LEU A 122 -5.79 -1.06 -9.15
C LEU A 122 -6.46 -2.44 -8.97
N ILE A 123 -7.70 -2.51 -8.47
CA ILE A 123 -8.43 -3.80 -8.43
C ILE A 123 -8.79 -4.35 -9.82
N LYS A 124 -8.71 -3.51 -10.85
CA LYS A 124 -8.92 -3.91 -12.25
C LYS A 124 -7.62 -4.31 -12.94
N ASP A 125 -6.48 -4.25 -12.24
CA ASP A 125 -5.19 -4.61 -12.80
C ASP A 125 -5.18 -6.08 -13.28
N LYS A 126 -4.41 -6.32 -14.34
CA LYS A 126 -4.26 -7.66 -14.92
C LYS A 126 -3.31 -8.51 -14.08
N ASN A 127 -2.38 -7.89 -13.35
CA ASN A 127 -1.49 -8.56 -12.43
C ASN A 127 -2.28 -9.05 -11.19
N PRO A 128 -2.31 -10.38 -10.93
CA PRO A 128 -3.04 -10.95 -9.80
C PRO A 128 -2.56 -10.45 -8.42
N GLU A 129 -1.26 -10.21 -8.27
CA GLU A 129 -0.67 -9.76 -7.01
C GLU A 129 -1.05 -8.31 -6.71
N VAL A 130 -0.96 -7.41 -7.71
CA VAL A 130 -1.42 -6.02 -7.56
C VAL A 130 -2.90 -5.97 -7.17
N LYS A 131 -3.74 -6.79 -7.81
CA LYS A 131 -5.15 -6.89 -7.48
C LYS A 131 -5.38 -7.39 -6.06
N GLU A 132 -4.67 -8.44 -5.63
CA GLU A 132 -4.75 -8.93 -4.26
C GLU A 132 -4.39 -7.83 -3.26
N TRP A 133 -3.28 -7.14 -3.46
CA TRP A 133 -2.83 -6.08 -2.56
C TRP A 133 -3.79 -4.88 -2.56
N ALA A 134 -4.40 -4.55 -3.70
CA ALA A 134 -5.44 -3.53 -3.75
C ALA A 134 -6.67 -3.95 -2.93
N LEU A 135 -7.08 -5.23 -3.01
CA LEU A 135 -8.16 -5.78 -2.20
C LEU A 135 -7.83 -5.81 -0.70
N ARG A 136 -6.59 -6.18 -0.31
CA ARG A 136 -6.12 -6.09 1.09
C ARG A 136 -6.17 -4.66 1.61
N THR A 137 -5.78 -3.70 0.79
CA THR A 137 -5.86 -2.28 1.15
C THR A 137 -7.31 -1.83 1.28
N ILE A 138 -8.21 -2.28 0.40
CA ILE A 138 -9.64 -2.01 0.54
C ILE A 138 -10.22 -2.63 1.82
N GLU A 139 -9.82 -3.86 2.15
CA GLU A 139 -10.22 -4.52 3.40
C GLU A 139 -9.82 -3.69 4.62
N SER A 140 -8.60 -3.16 4.63
CA SER A 140 -8.10 -2.32 5.73
C SER A 140 -8.93 -1.04 5.97
N LEU A 141 -9.73 -0.61 5.00
CA LEU A 141 -10.63 0.56 5.13
C LEU A 141 -11.79 0.31 6.10
N GLY A 142 -12.05 -0.93 6.51
CA GLY A 142 -13.16 -1.28 7.39
C GLY A 142 -14.51 -0.90 6.75
N PRO A 143 -15.43 -0.22 7.47
CA PRO A 143 -16.72 0.20 6.92
C PRO A 143 -16.64 1.09 5.66
N MET A 144 -15.55 1.86 5.50
CA MET A 144 -15.38 2.72 4.32
C MET A 144 -15.18 1.93 3.02
N SER A 145 -14.80 0.64 3.12
CA SER A 145 -14.69 -0.27 1.97
C SER A 145 -15.99 -0.41 1.18
N LEU A 146 -17.15 -0.16 1.81
CA LEU A 146 -18.46 -0.23 1.17
C LEU A 146 -18.58 0.72 -0.03
N ARG A 147 -17.83 1.82 -0.03
CA ARG A 147 -17.77 2.77 -1.17
C ARG A 147 -17.28 2.11 -2.46
N LEU A 148 -16.55 1.01 -2.36
CA LEU A 148 -15.98 0.25 -3.48
C LEU A 148 -16.69 -1.09 -3.69
N LYS A 149 -17.86 -1.31 -3.05
CA LYS A 149 -18.58 -2.59 -3.05
C LYS A 149 -18.80 -3.14 -4.46
N ASN A 150 -19.31 -2.31 -5.37
CA ASN A 150 -19.64 -2.75 -6.72
C ASN A 150 -18.39 -3.17 -7.50
N GLU A 151 -17.31 -2.41 -7.36
CA GLU A 151 -16.06 -2.69 -8.04
C GLU A 151 -15.35 -3.93 -7.47
N VAL A 152 -15.37 -4.11 -6.14
CA VAL A 152 -14.84 -5.32 -5.49
C VAL A 152 -15.59 -6.57 -5.94
N LEU A 153 -16.93 -6.53 -5.98
CA LEU A 153 -17.74 -7.65 -6.45
C LEU A 153 -17.48 -7.97 -7.93
N ALA A 154 -17.31 -6.94 -8.76
CA ALA A 154 -16.97 -7.11 -10.17
C ALA A 154 -15.55 -7.68 -10.39
N ALA A 155 -14.65 -7.53 -9.42
CA ALA A 155 -13.27 -8.03 -9.48
C ALA A 155 -13.13 -9.52 -9.13
N LYS A 156 -14.23 -10.20 -8.75
CA LYS A 156 -14.22 -11.61 -8.32
C LYS A 156 -13.60 -12.53 -9.38
N PRO A 157 -12.54 -13.28 -9.05
CA PRO A 157 -11.95 -14.25 -9.96
C PRO A 157 -12.97 -15.33 -10.36
N GLY A 158 -12.92 -15.77 -11.62
CA GLY A 158 -13.72 -16.91 -12.07
C GLY A 158 -13.25 -18.22 -11.43
N LEU A 159 -14.17 -19.17 -11.22
CA LEU A 159 -13.93 -20.44 -10.50
C LEU A 159 -12.73 -21.25 -11.04
N MET A 160 -12.48 -21.21 -12.35
CA MET A 160 -11.38 -21.93 -12.98
C MET A 160 -9.99 -21.36 -12.70
N LYS A 161 -9.86 -20.15 -12.15
CA LYS A 161 -8.57 -19.46 -11.95
C LYS A 161 -8.05 -19.51 -10.51
N LEU A 162 -8.67 -20.32 -9.65
CA LEU A 162 -8.32 -20.48 -8.23
C LEU A 162 -7.04 -21.31 -7.95
N PHE A 163 -6.36 -21.78 -9.00
CA PHE A 163 -5.05 -22.44 -8.88
C PHE A 163 -3.90 -21.43 -8.69
N ASP A 164 -4.12 -20.15 -9.02
CA ASP A 164 -3.20 -19.08 -8.72
C ASP A 164 -3.38 -18.59 -7.27
N LYS A 165 -2.28 -18.51 -6.51
CA LYS A 165 -2.31 -18.17 -5.08
C LYS A 165 -2.90 -16.78 -4.82
N HIS A 166 -2.63 -15.80 -5.68
CA HIS A 166 -3.08 -14.43 -5.53
C HIS A 166 -4.56 -14.28 -5.90
N GLN A 167 -5.01 -15.01 -6.92
CA GLN A 167 -6.43 -15.07 -7.27
C GLN A 167 -7.23 -15.80 -6.19
N LYS A 168 -6.70 -16.88 -5.61
CA LYS A 168 -7.31 -17.54 -4.46
C LYS A 168 -7.44 -16.59 -3.26
N ALA A 169 -6.37 -15.88 -2.92
CA ALA A 169 -6.38 -14.87 -1.85
C ALA A 169 -7.38 -13.75 -2.14
N SER A 170 -7.44 -13.26 -3.39
CA SER A 170 -8.41 -12.26 -3.82
C SER A 170 -9.86 -12.72 -3.61
N SER A 171 -10.18 -13.97 -3.97
CA SER A 171 -11.52 -14.53 -3.73
C SER A 171 -11.85 -14.60 -2.25
N GLN A 172 -10.90 -15.02 -1.40
CA GLN A 172 -11.10 -15.09 0.05
C GLN A 172 -11.37 -13.71 0.66
N ILE A 173 -10.62 -12.67 0.24
CA ILE A 173 -10.81 -11.30 0.69
C ILE A 173 -12.18 -10.77 0.24
N ILE A 174 -12.58 -11.02 -1.00
CA ILE A 174 -13.89 -10.62 -1.52
C ILE A 174 -15.01 -11.28 -0.71
N GLU A 175 -14.94 -12.59 -0.47
CA GLU A 175 -15.94 -13.32 0.32
C GLU A 175 -16.02 -12.80 1.75
N TYR A 176 -14.88 -12.47 2.37
CA TYR A 176 -14.83 -11.83 3.67
C TYR A 176 -15.55 -10.48 3.67
N LEU A 177 -15.23 -9.60 2.71
CA LEU A 177 -15.88 -8.29 2.56
C LEU A 177 -17.38 -8.39 2.31
N GLU A 178 -17.80 -9.32 1.46
CA GLU A 178 -19.22 -9.62 1.22
C GLU A 178 -19.96 -9.96 2.52
N ASN A 179 -19.34 -10.78 3.38
CA ASN A 179 -19.92 -11.18 4.65
C ASN A 179 -19.95 -10.03 5.66
N GLU A 180 -18.89 -9.23 5.74
CA GLU A 180 -18.84 -8.06 6.60
C GLU A 180 -19.91 -7.04 6.22
N TRP A 181 -20.08 -6.71 4.92
CA TRP A 181 -21.11 -5.78 4.48
C TRP A 181 -22.53 -6.28 4.73
N LYS A 182 -22.78 -7.60 4.63
CA LYS A 182 -24.09 -8.18 4.99
C LYS A 182 -24.39 -8.01 6.47
N ARG A 183 -23.40 -8.11 7.35
CA ARG A 183 -23.55 -7.95 8.81
C ARG A 183 -23.83 -6.51 9.22
N MET A 184 -23.41 -5.53 8.42
CA MET A 184 -23.58 -4.10 8.72
C MET A 184 -25.04 -3.62 8.69
N LYS A 185 -26.02 -4.46 8.32
CA LYS A 185 -27.46 -4.15 8.28
C LYS A 185 -27.76 -2.75 7.69
N LEU A 186 -27.21 -2.48 6.52
CA LEU A 186 -27.67 -1.38 5.66
C LEU A 186 -28.78 -1.86 4.74
#